data_AF-A0A5C4IQ93-F1
#
_entry.id   AF-A0A5C4IQ93-F1
#
_cell.length_a   1.000
_cell.length_b   1.000
_cell.length_c   1.000
_cell.angle_alpha   90.00
_cell.angle_beta   90.00
_cell.angle_gamma   90.00
#
_symmetry.space_group_name_H-M   'P 1'
#
loop_
_entity.id
_entity.type
_entity.pdbx_description
1 polymer ?
#
loop_
_entity_poly.entity_id
_entity_poly.type
_entity_poly.pdbx_seq_one_letter_code
_entity_poly.pdbx_strand_id
1 'polypeptide(L)'
;MADFTLRPGNPYDFSTEELEELKLFISSQVPNADFDVVSEAEHGYGVTLYEVIQVIADVRGAGGDLLIGALVMWLQNRWKQERTSGRRPRPRSIVIFDEDGKKLRTIDIDEPDGDPQERRDND
;
A
#
# COMPACT_ATOMS: atom_id res chain seq x y z
N MET A 1 17.35 0.70 11.16
CA MET A 1 16.75 -0.11 10.08
C MET A 1 15.28 0.23 10.15
N ALA A 2 14.68 0.68 9.06
CA ALA A 2 13.28 1.09 9.10
C ALA A 2 12.42 -0.11 9.50
N ASP A 3 11.42 0.11 10.36
CA ASP A 3 10.51 -0.94 10.81
C ASP A 3 9.59 -1.40 9.66
N PHE A 4 9.42 -0.54 8.65
CA PHE A 4 8.58 -0.79 7.50
C PHE A 4 9.19 -0.20 6.22
N THR A 5 9.16 -0.97 5.14
CA THR A 5 9.49 -0.47 3.79
C THR A 5 8.24 -0.48 2.91
N LEU A 6 7.94 0.65 2.28
CA LEU A 6 6.85 0.81 1.33
C LEU A 6 7.42 0.95 -0.08
N ARG A 7 6.86 0.23 -1.05
CA ARG A 7 7.21 0.42 -2.46
C ARG A 7 6.02 0.18 -3.39
N PRO A 8 5.91 0.88 -4.51
CA PRO A 8 4.95 0.53 -5.57
C PRO A 8 5.22 -0.87 -6.12
N GLY A 9 4.16 -1.64 -6.38
CA GLY A 9 4.25 -2.86 -7.20
C GLY A 9 4.45 -2.55 -8.69
N ASN A 10 4.09 -1.34 -9.11
CA ASN A 10 4.43 -0.75 -10.41
C ASN A 10 4.81 0.72 -10.18
N PRO A 11 5.99 1.20 -10.63
CA PRO A 11 6.49 2.55 -10.38
C PRO A 11 5.63 3.64 -11.02
N TYR A 12 4.75 3.29 -11.95
CA TYR A 12 3.80 4.22 -12.55
C TYR A 12 2.48 4.34 -11.77
N ASP A 13 2.26 3.51 -10.75
CA ASP A 13 1.04 3.57 -9.95
C ASP A 13 1.06 4.72 -8.93
N PHE A 14 2.24 5.19 -8.51
CA PHE A 14 2.41 6.25 -7.52
C PHE A 14 3.55 7.19 -7.93
N SER A 15 3.31 8.50 -7.89
CA SER A 15 4.38 9.49 -8.04
C SER A 15 5.25 9.57 -6.79
N THR A 16 6.44 10.16 -6.91
CA THR A 16 7.32 10.41 -5.77
C THR A 16 6.63 11.28 -4.71
N GLU A 17 5.88 12.29 -5.14
CA GLU A 17 5.12 13.16 -4.23
C GLU A 17 4.03 12.38 -3.48
N GLU A 18 3.29 11.50 -4.17
CA GLU A 18 2.27 10.66 -3.53
C GLU A 18 2.88 9.72 -2.48
N LEU A 19 4.08 9.21 -2.76
CA LEU A 19 4.84 8.35 -1.86
C LEU A 19 5.34 9.11 -0.62
N GLU A 20 5.78 10.36 -0.78
CA GLU A 20 6.15 11.23 0.34
C GLU A 20 4.92 11.63 1.19
N GLU A 21 3.80 11.95 0.55
CA GLU A 21 2.53 12.22 1.24
C GLU A 21 2.05 11.00 2.03
N LEU A 22 2.16 9.80 1.44
CA LEU A 22 1.83 8.55 2.12
C LEU A 22 2.71 8.34 3.36
N LYS A 23 4.03 8.58 3.25
CA LYS A 23 4.96 8.48 4.37
C LYS A 23 4.56 9.42 5.50
N LEU A 24 4.29 10.69 5.20
CA LEU A 24 3.87 11.69 6.18
C LEU A 24 2.54 11.29 6.84
N PHE A 25 1.59 10.81 6.04
CA PHE A 25 0.30 10.35 6.53
C PHE A 25 0.45 9.19 7.51
N ILE A 26 1.16 8.12 7.13
CA ILE A 26 1.34 6.95 7.99
C ILE A 26 2.11 7.33 9.27
N SER A 27 3.15 8.15 9.16
CA SER A 27 3.91 8.63 10.32
C SER A 27 3.04 9.40 11.34
N SER A 28 1.95 10.03 10.87
CA SER A 28 0.98 10.69 11.75
C SER A 28 0.03 9.71 12.46
N GLN A 29 -0.18 8.52 11.90
CA GLN A 29 -1.14 7.52 12.39
C GLN A 29 -0.48 6.40 13.21
N VAL A 30 0.80 6.13 12.97
CA VAL A 30 1.59 5.08 13.63
C VAL A 30 2.76 5.72 14.38
N PRO A 31 2.57 6.13 15.65
CA PRO A 31 3.62 6.77 16.43
C PRO A 31 4.83 5.86 16.61
N ASN A 32 6.03 6.42 16.43
CA ASN A 32 7.33 5.76 16.62
C ASN A 32 7.70 4.67 15.61
N ALA A 33 6.94 4.50 14.52
CA ALA A 33 7.34 3.60 13.46
C ALA A 33 8.27 4.32 12.45
N ASP A 34 9.40 3.70 12.11
CA ASP A 34 10.31 4.19 11.09
C ASP A 34 9.92 3.63 9.72
N PHE A 35 9.68 4.50 8.74
CA PHE A 35 9.21 4.14 7.41
C PHE A 35 10.21 4.57 6.34
N ASP A 36 10.62 3.63 5.52
CA ASP A 36 11.30 3.92 4.27
C ASP A 36 10.36 3.78 3.08
N VAL A 37 10.53 4.64 2.08
CA VAL A 37 9.76 4.56 0.84
C VAL A 37 10.71 4.45 -0.32
N VAL A 38 10.62 3.33 -1.03
CA VAL A 38 11.51 3.02 -2.15
C VAL A 38 10.75 3.26 -3.45
N SER A 39 11.26 4.19 -4.26
CA SER A 39 10.92 4.26 -5.67
C SER A 39 11.89 3.36 -6.45
N GLU A 40 11.41 2.23 -6.97
CA GLU A 40 12.24 1.34 -7.78
C GLU A 40 12.26 1.79 -9.24
N ALA A 41 13.41 1.65 -9.90
CA ALA A 41 13.56 1.84 -11.34
C ALA A 41 13.02 0.62 -12.10
N GLU A 42 12.53 0.84 -13.33
CA GLU A 42 11.76 -0.14 -14.10
C GLU A 42 12.41 -1.54 -14.15
N HIS A 43 11.79 -2.57 -13.57
CA HIS A 43 12.10 -3.97 -13.86
C HIS A 43 10.83 -4.86 -13.81
N GLY A 44 10.42 -5.36 -14.98
CA GLY A 44 9.54 -6.53 -15.11
C GLY A 44 8.13 -6.39 -14.51
N TYR A 45 7.37 -5.36 -14.89
CA TYR A 45 6.00 -5.21 -14.41
C TYR A 45 5.01 -6.08 -15.19
N GLY A 46 4.27 -6.90 -14.45
CA GLY A 46 3.08 -7.58 -14.98
C GLY A 46 1.95 -6.58 -15.22
N VAL A 47 1.13 -6.83 -16.23
CA VAL A 47 -0.09 -6.04 -16.50
C VAL A 47 -1.12 -6.37 -15.42
N THR A 48 -1.07 -5.68 -14.28
CA THR A 48 -2.09 -5.77 -13.23
C THR A 48 -3.14 -4.68 -13.43
N LEU A 49 -4.42 -5.04 -13.28
CA LEU A 49 -5.53 -4.10 -13.25
C LEU A 49 -5.62 -3.34 -11.93
N TYR A 50 -4.84 -3.76 -10.92
CA TYR A 50 -4.76 -3.15 -9.59
C TYR A 50 -3.57 -2.20 -9.50
N GLU A 51 -3.75 -1.10 -8.76
CA GLU A 51 -2.64 -0.33 -8.19
C GLU A 51 -2.13 -1.03 -6.95
N VAL A 52 -0.87 -1.43 -6.95
CA VAL A 52 -0.32 -2.26 -5.88
C VAL A 52 0.66 -1.47 -5.04
N ILE A 53 0.47 -1.42 -3.73
CA ILE A 53 1.48 -1.00 -2.76
C ILE A 53 2.01 -2.25 -2.05
N GLN A 54 3.32 -2.42 -2.02
CA GLN A 54 3.98 -3.49 -1.30
C GLN A 54 4.53 -2.95 0.02
N VAL A 55 4.34 -3.73 1.07
CA VAL A 55 4.84 -3.46 2.42
C VAL A 55 5.77 -4.59 2.81
N ILE A 56 7.01 -4.28 3.17
CA ILE A 56 7.96 -5.25 3.71
C ILE A 56 8.13 -4.93 5.20
N ALA A 57 7.62 -5.80 6.06
CA ALA A 57 7.69 -5.65 7.51
C ALA A 57 7.21 -6.91 8.27
N ASP A 58 7.63 -7.05 9.53
CA ASP A 58 6.94 -7.94 10.48
C ASP A 58 5.68 -7.22 11.02
N VAL A 59 4.54 -7.46 10.38
CA VAL A 59 3.25 -6.84 10.76
C VAL A 59 2.53 -7.56 11.90
N ARG A 60 3.23 -8.35 12.73
CA ARG A 60 2.58 -9.03 13.87
C ARG A 60 2.21 -8.04 14.98
N GLY A 61 0.93 -8.06 15.37
CA GLY A 61 0.42 -7.30 16.51
C GLY A 61 -0.08 -5.90 16.17
N ALA A 62 -0.33 -5.08 17.20
CA ALA A 62 -1.09 -3.83 17.08
C ALA A 62 -0.47 -2.80 16.13
N GLY A 63 0.86 -2.76 15.99
CA GLY A 63 1.54 -1.86 15.05
C GLY A 63 1.24 -2.18 13.58
N GLY A 64 1.16 -3.46 13.24
CA GLY A 64 0.82 -3.92 11.90
C GLY A 64 -0.62 -3.59 11.51
N ASP A 65 -1.57 -3.79 12.44
CA ASP A 65 -2.98 -3.44 12.19
C ASP A 65 -3.19 -1.93 11.99
N LEU A 66 -2.48 -1.09 12.76
CA LEU A 66 -2.51 0.37 12.58
C LEU A 66 -1.94 0.79 11.23
N LEU A 67 -0.82 0.19 10.81
CA LEU A 67 -0.24 0.45 9.49
C LEU A 67 -1.20 0.09 8.36
N ILE A 68 -1.78 -1.11 8.43
CA ILE A 68 -2.75 -1.59 7.44
C ILE A 68 -3.94 -0.63 7.38
N GLY A 69 -4.49 -0.24 8.53
CA GLY A 69 -5.61 0.71 8.61
C GLY A 69 -5.26 2.05 7.98
N ALA A 70 -4.06 2.58 8.25
CA ALA A 70 -3.59 3.83 7.66
C ALA A 70 -3.44 3.72 6.13
N LEU A 71 -2.86 2.63 5.63
CA LEU A 71 -2.72 2.38 4.18
C LEU A 71 -4.08 2.29 3.48
N VAL A 72 -5.02 1.54 4.04
CA VAL A 72 -6.39 1.42 3.51
C VAL A 72 -7.05 2.79 3.44
N MET A 73 -6.99 3.56 4.53
CA MET A 73 -7.61 4.88 4.62
C MET A 73 -7.02 5.85 3.59
N TRP A 74 -5.69 5.88 3.46
CA TRP A 74 -5.02 6.75 2.50
C TRP A 74 -5.38 6.37 1.06
N LEU A 75 -5.33 5.07 0.73
CA LEU A 75 -5.72 4.58 -0.59
C LEU A 75 -7.18 4.98 -0.87
N GLN A 76 -8.14 4.61 -0.04
CA GLN A 76 -9.55 4.98 -0.23
C GLN A 76 -9.75 6.50 -0.46
N ASN A 77 -9.05 7.34 0.31
CA ASN A 77 -9.09 8.80 0.11
C ASN A 77 -8.54 9.24 -1.24
N ARG A 78 -7.40 8.68 -1.68
CA ARG A 78 -6.87 8.90 -3.03
C ARG A 78 -7.89 8.50 -4.10
N TRP A 79 -8.65 7.42 -3.90
CA TRP A 79 -9.71 6.99 -4.84
C TRP A 79 -10.75 8.07 -5.03
N LYS A 80 -11.23 8.59 -3.89
CA LYS A 80 -12.31 9.56 -3.86
C LYS A 80 -11.90 10.81 -4.63
N GLN A 81 -10.65 11.25 -4.47
CA GLN A 81 -10.08 12.38 -5.19
C GLN A 81 -9.90 12.10 -6.70
N GLU A 82 -9.44 10.90 -7.08
CA GLU A 82 -9.32 10.54 -8.50
C GLU A 82 -10.67 10.50 -9.20
N ARG A 83 -11.71 9.95 -8.54
CA ARG A 83 -13.07 9.88 -9.06
C ARG A 83 -13.66 11.27 -9.30
N THR A 84 -13.37 12.25 -8.45
CA THR A 84 -13.82 13.64 -8.63
C THR A 84 -13.03 14.38 -9.70
N SER A 85 -11.77 14.01 -9.93
CA SER A 85 -10.89 14.61 -10.94
C SER A 85 -11.15 14.15 -12.38
N GLY A 86 -12.03 13.15 -12.59
CA GLY A 86 -12.33 12.59 -13.91
C GLY A 86 -11.31 11.56 -14.42
N ARG A 87 -10.34 11.16 -13.61
CA ARG A 87 -9.50 9.98 -13.87
C ARG A 87 -10.36 8.71 -13.79
N ARG A 88 -9.93 7.63 -14.48
CA ARG A 88 -10.52 6.29 -14.31
C ARG A 88 -9.75 5.57 -13.20
N PRO A 89 -10.21 5.62 -11.94
CA PRO A 89 -9.49 4.98 -10.85
C PRO A 89 -9.52 3.47 -11.00
N ARG A 90 -8.45 2.81 -10.55
CA ARG A 90 -8.30 1.36 -10.54
C ARG A 90 -8.51 0.80 -9.13
N PRO A 91 -8.93 -0.47 -9.01
CA PRO A 91 -8.80 -1.23 -7.77
C PRO A 91 -7.41 -1.15 -7.17
N ARG A 92 -7.28 -1.23 -5.84
CA ARG A 92 -5.98 -1.21 -5.16
C ARG A 92 -5.75 -2.44 -4.34
N SER A 93 -4.48 -2.79 -4.21
CA SER A 93 -4.07 -3.93 -3.42
C SER A 93 -2.87 -3.54 -2.56
N ILE A 94 -2.93 -3.94 -1.29
CA ILE A 94 -1.81 -3.88 -0.36
C ILE A 94 -1.27 -5.31 -0.25
N VAL A 95 -0.02 -5.52 -0.65
CA VAL A 95 0.64 -6.82 -0.52
C VAL A 95 1.70 -6.71 0.55
N ILE A 96 1.59 -7.56 1.57
CA ILE A 96 2.49 -7.55 2.72
C ILE A 96 3.44 -8.74 2.59
N PHE A 97 4.73 -8.45 2.73
CA PHE A 97 5.83 -9.41 2.75
C PHE A 97 6.54 -9.33 4.10
N ASP A 98 7.07 -10.47 4.57
CA ASP A 98 8.07 -10.45 5.64
C ASP A 98 9.44 -10.02 5.11
N GLU A 99 10.41 -9.88 6.02
CA GLU A 99 11.79 -9.50 5.69
C GLU A 99 12.49 -10.52 4.78
N ASP A 100 12.05 -11.77 4.78
CA ASP A 100 12.54 -12.84 3.90
C ASP A 100 11.92 -12.78 2.49
N GLY A 101 11.01 -11.84 2.24
CA GLY A 101 10.31 -11.66 0.97
C GLY A 101 9.15 -12.64 0.75
N LYS A 102 8.73 -13.37 1.78
CA LYS A 102 7.55 -14.24 1.71
C LYS A 102 6.30 -13.40 1.89
N LYS A 103 5.36 -13.55 0.95
CA LYS A 103 4.05 -12.91 1.02
C LYS A 103 3.27 -13.45 2.23
N LEU A 104 2.89 -12.55 3.13
CA LEU A 104 2.10 -12.83 4.32
C LEU A 104 0.61 -12.66 4.08
N ARG A 105 0.22 -11.58 3.38
CA ARG A 105 -1.18 -11.18 3.20
C ARG A 105 -1.34 -10.30 1.96
N THR A 106 -2.53 -10.37 1.36
CA THR A 106 -2.99 -9.43 0.34
C THR A 106 -4.31 -8.81 0.80
N ILE A 107 -4.44 -7.48 0.70
CA ILE A 107 -5.65 -6.73 1.05
C ILE A 107 -6.10 -5.96 -0.17
N ASP A 108 -7.27 -6.28 -0.69
CA ASP A 108 -7.85 -5.62 -1.84
C ASP A 108 -8.86 -4.56 -1.41
N ILE A 109 -8.84 -3.46 -2.15
CA ILE A 109 -9.80 -2.38 -2.07
C ILE A 109 -10.41 -2.33 -3.46
N ASP A 110 -11.66 -2.78 -3.59
CA ASP A 110 -12.38 -2.81 -4.87
C ASP A 110 -13.27 -1.58 -5.05
N GLU A 111 -13.55 -0.84 -3.96
CA GLU A 111 -14.37 0.37 -3.96
C GLU A 111 -13.81 1.44 -3.00
N PRO A 112 -14.03 2.74 -3.29
CA PRO A 112 -13.57 3.85 -2.46
C PRO A 112 -14.18 3.87 -1.05
N ASP A 113 -15.40 3.35 -0.91
CA ASP A 113 -16.19 3.32 0.33
C ASP A 113 -16.49 1.89 0.78
N GLY A 114 -15.96 0.89 0.07
CA GLY A 114 -16.18 -0.52 0.36
C GLY A 114 -15.21 -1.04 1.42
N ASP A 115 -15.62 -2.11 2.10
CA ASP A 115 -14.77 -2.77 3.07
C ASP A 115 -13.60 -3.47 2.37
N PRO A 116 -12.35 -3.26 2.82
CA PRO A 116 -11.20 -3.96 2.26
C PRO A 116 -11.34 -5.47 2.47
N GLN A 117 -11.02 -6.25 1.45
CA GLN A 117 -11.11 -7.70 1.47
C GLN A 117 -9.73 -8.32 1.62
N GLU A 118 -9.55 -9.18 2.61
CA GLU A 118 -8.34 -9.98 2.71
C GLU A 118 -8.40 -11.12 1.68
N ARG A 119 -7.55 -11.05 0.66
CA ARG A 119 -7.39 -12.14 -0.30
C ARG A 119 -6.48 -13.18 0.33
N ARG A 120 -7.05 -14.35 0.60
CA ARG A 120 -6.28 -15.56 0.92
C ARG A 120 -5.79 -16.14 -0.39
N ASP A 121 -4.49 -16.09 -0.61
CA ASP A 121 -3.88 -16.89 -1.65
C ASP A 121 -4.02 -18.36 -1.22
N ASN A 122 -4.90 -19.10 -1.88
CA ASN A 122 -4.88 -20.56 -1.77
C ASN A 122 -3.59 -21.03 -2.45
N ASP A 123 -2.74 -21.68 -1.65
CA ASP A 123 -1.55 -22.43 -2.07
C ASP A 123 -1.89 -23.49 -3.15
#